data_AF-A0A482T9I3-F1
#
_entry.id   AF-A0A482T9I3-F1
#
_cell.length_a   1.000
_cell.length_b   1.000
_cell.length_c   1.000
_cell.angle_alpha   90.00
_cell.angle_beta   90.00
_cell.angle_gamma   90.00
#
_symmetry.space_group_name_H-M   'P 1'
#
loop_
_entity.id
_entity.type
_entity.pdbx_description
1 polymer ?
#
loop_
_entity_poly.entity_id
_entity_poly.type
_entity_poly.pdbx_seq_one_letter_code
_entity_poly.pdbx_strand_id
1 'polypeptide(L)'
;MMAQPGLEIHRTQSAVIDAIQSLIDSAEESLTVAVPKSSLPEFVPQLSAAIERDVLVLLLVHGDATAPTPAYEDIATAVRTIGSGITPLLVTADIQRGLTGHSGLLTDSIAEYQATEFDNENLAHDEFAMFLGTHWLMGTEHYIASVCAFPRTFSAFQFAVLMAALALRAGTAITARARVISTADRTETTISGPVINVRQSVVYPASSTNPAERSLTIETDAGPVTVGGAGATKEAYECREITLDRADDE
;
A
#
# COMPACT_ATOMS: atom_id res chain seq x y z
N MET A 1 23.08 -24.66 -9.52
CA MET A 1 21.80 -23.96 -9.70
C MET A 1 22.16 -22.49 -9.84
N MET A 2 22.11 -21.93 -11.06
CA MET A 2 22.47 -20.52 -11.27
C MET A 2 21.39 -19.66 -10.61
N ALA A 3 21.79 -18.77 -9.70
CA ALA A 3 20.91 -17.76 -9.14
C ALA A 3 20.30 -16.95 -10.29
N GLN A 4 18.97 -16.92 -10.38
CA GLN A 4 18.32 -15.94 -11.23
C GLN A 4 18.63 -14.55 -10.64
N PRO A 5 19.14 -13.60 -11.43
CA PRO A 5 19.40 -12.26 -10.91
C PRO A 5 18.10 -11.69 -10.33
N GLY A 6 18.16 -11.23 -9.08
CA GLY A 6 17.02 -10.66 -8.36
C GLY A 6 16.11 -11.69 -7.67
N LEU A 7 16.51 -12.95 -7.47
CA LEU A 7 15.78 -13.91 -6.63
C LEU A 7 16.70 -14.56 -5.58
N GLU A 8 16.30 -14.48 -4.31
CA GLU A 8 17.00 -15.09 -3.18
C GLU A 8 16.06 -15.99 -2.36
N ILE A 9 16.57 -17.13 -1.86
CA ILE A 9 15.76 -18.11 -1.13
C ILE A 9 16.22 -18.19 0.33
N HIS A 10 15.31 -17.86 1.23
CA HIS A 10 15.52 -17.91 2.67
C HIS A 10 14.85 -19.17 3.26
N ARG A 11 15.56 -19.89 4.13
CA ARG A 11 15.09 -21.14 4.77
C ARG A 11 15.13 -21.12 6.29
N THR A 12 15.73 -20.10 6.88
CA THR A 12 15.79 -19.94 8.34
C THR A 12 14.92 -18.77 8.75
N GLN A 13 14.31 -18.88 9.93
CA GLN A 13 13.48 -17.83 10.49
C GLN A 13 14.24 -16.50 10.60
N SER A 14 15.49 -16.54 11.08
CA SER A 14 16.32 -15.33 11.23
C SER A 14 16.56 -14.63 9.89
N ALA A 15 16.89 -15.38 8.83
CA ALA A 15 17.13 -14.79 7.52
C ALA A 15 15.86 -14.15 6.93
N VAL A 16 14.70 -14.77 7.15
CA VAL A 16 13.41 -14.20 6.73
C VAL A 16 13.08 -12.93 7.50
N ILE A 17 13.32 -12.91 8.82
CA ILE A 17 13.13 -11.70 9.64
C ILE A 17 14.06 -10.58 9.16
N ASP A 18 15.34 -10.87 8.97
CA ASP A 18 16.34 -9.91 8.51
C ASP A 18 15.96 -9.34 7.12
N ALA A 19 15.50 -10.21 6.20
CA ALA A 19 15.05 -9.80 4.88
C ALA A 19 13.81 -8.90 4.93
N ILE A 20 12.82 -9.23 5.77
CA ILE A 20 11.62 -8.40 5.96
C ILE A 20 12.00 -7.03 6.55
N GLN A 21 12.86 -7.01 7.57
CA GLN A 21 13.33 -5.77 8.18
C GLN A 21 14.05 -4.88 7.16
N SER A 22 14.94 -5.47 6.36
CA SER A 22 15.64 -4.78 5.26
C SER A 22 14.67 -4.20 4.22
N LEU A 23 13.64 -4.96 3.81
CA LEU A 23 12.61 -4.48 2.90
C LEU A 23 11.85 -3.29 3.47
N ILE A 24 11.45 -3.34 4.75
CA ILE A 24 10.73 -2.25 5.44
C ILE A 24 11.62 -0.99 5.53
N ASP A 25 12.89 -1.15 5.90
CA ASP A 25 13.83 -0.03 5.98
C ASP A 25 14.12 0.61 4.62
N SER A 26 14.09 -0.18 3.55
CA SER A 26 14.33 0.28 2.18
C SER A 26 13.15 1.01 1.52
N ALA A 27 11.96 0.98 2.12
CA ALA A 27 10.77 1.57 1.52
C ALA A 27 10.76 3.10 1.64
N GLU A 28 10.43 3.75 0.53
CA GLU A 28 10.37 5.20 0.40
C GLU A 28 8.94 5.73 0.22
N GLU A 29 8.05 4.95 -0.38
CA GLU A 29 6.71 5.38 -0.78
C GLU A 29 5.62 4.50 -0.16
N SER A 30 5.81 3.18 -0.15
CA SER A 30 4.79 2.27 0.37
C SER A 30 5.29 0.91 0.79
N LEU A 31 4.54 0.33 1.72
CA LEU A 31 4.70 -1.01 2.24
C LEU A 31 3.36 -1.74 2.25
N THR A 32 3.39 -2.97 1.78
CA THR A 32 2.34 -3.96 2.01
C THR A 32 2.93 -5.09 2.82
N VAL A 33 2.38 -5.37 3.99
CA VAL A 33 2.94 -6.34 4.93
C VAL A 33 1.84 -7.29 5.38
N ALA A 34 2.05 -8.59 5.18
CA ALA A 34 1.18 -9.66 5.64
C ALA A 34 2.02 -10.64 6.49
N VAL A 35 1.81 -10.65 7.80
CA VAL A 35 2.60 -11.46 8.74
C VAL A 35 1.75 -12.04 9.87
N PRO A 36 2.18 -13.14 10.51
CA PRO A 36 1.61 -13.60 11.76
C PRO A 36 1.67 -12.51 12.83
N LYS A 37 0.60 -12.40 13.62
CA LYS A 37 0.54 -11.45 14.75
C LYS A 37 1.66 -11.70 15.77
N SER A 38 2.05 -12.96 15.97
CA SER A 38 3.12 -13.35 16.89
C SER A 38 4.51 -12.85 16.47
N SER A 39 4.77 -12.62 15.18
CA SER A 39 6.04 -12.08 14.69
C SER A 39 6.07 -10.55 14.61
N LEU A 40 4.92 -9.88 14.75
CA LEU A 40 4.81 -8.43 14.62
C LEU A 40 5.78 -7.64 15.52
N PRO A 41 6.06 -8.04 16.78
CA PRO A 41 7.02 -7.33 17.64
C PRO A 41 8.43 -7.17 17.03
N GLU A 42 8.87 -8.10 16.19
CA GLU A 42 10.18 -8.06 15.53
C GLU A 42 10.30 -6.95 14.48
N PHE A 43 9.18 -6.41 14.01
CA PHE A 43 9.12 -5.42 12.92
C PHE A 43 8.68 -4.03 13.39
N VAL A 44 8.30 -3.87 14.67
CA VAL A 44 7.81 -2.60 15.22
C VAL A 44 8.79 -1.45 14.98
N PRO A 45 10.11 -1.56 15.27
CA PRO A 45 11.03 -0.45 15.08
C PRO A 45 11.08 0.05 13.63
N GLN A 46 11.14 -0.87 12.67
CA GLN A 46 11.24 -0.56 11.24
C GLN A 46 9.92 0.01 10.71
N LEU A 47 8.78 -0.56 11.11
CA LEU A 47 7.46 -0.07 10.74
C LEU A 47 7.21 1.34 11.29
N SER A 48 7.58 1.61 12.54
CA SER A 48 7.49 2.96 13.10
C SER A 48 8.37 3.95 12.37
N ALA A 49 9.62 3.58 12.05
CA ALA A 49 10.48 4.42 11.24
C ALA A 49 9.90 4.68 9.83
N ALA A 50 9.19 3.72 9.23
CA ALA A 50 8.51 3.92 7.96
C ALA A 50 7.35 4.93 8.06
N ILE A 51 6.54 4.86 9.12
CA ILE A 51 5.49 5.83 9.41
C ILE A 51 6.07 7.24 9.61
N GLU A 52 7.17 7.37 10.35
CA GLU A 52 7.88 8.64 10.55
C GLU A 52 8.43 9.23 9.24
N ARG A 53 8.81 8.38 8.27
CA ARG A 53 9.22 8.77 6.92
C ARG A 53 8.04 9.01 5.97
N ASP A 54 6.80 8.99 6.47
CA ASP A 54 5.58 9.19 5.68
C ASP A 54 5.32 8.12 4.60
N VAL A 55 5.80 6.89 4.82
CA VAL A 55 5.52 5.74 3.96
C VAL A 55 4.08 5.26 4.15
N LEU A 56 3.36 4.96 3.07
CA LEU A 56 2.05 4.31 3.16
C LEU A 56 2.22 2.86 3.63
N VAL A 57 1.70 2.49 4.80
CA VAL A 57 1.81 1.12 5.32
C VAL A 57 0.45 0.44 5.41
N LEU A 58 0.25 -0.59 4.58
CA LEU A 58 -0.89 -1.51 4.64
C LEU A 58 -0.48 -2.79 5.37
N LEU A 59 -0.98 -2.98 6.59
CA LEU A 59 -0.63 -4.10 7.44
C LEU A 59 -1.80 -5.08 7.58
N LEU A 60 -1.58 -6.32 7.16
CA LEU A 60 -2.49 -7.44 7.38
C LEU A 60 -1.87 -8.39 8.41
N VAL A 61 -2.58 -8.62 9.50
CA VAL A 61 -2.16 -9.54 10.56
C VAL A 61 -3.08 -10.75 10.64
N HIS A 62 -2.52 -11.92 10.93
CA HIS A 62 -3.29 -13.16 11.10
C HIS A 62 -2.77 -13.99 12.27
N GLY A 63 -3.49 -15.06 12.60
CA GLY A 63 -3.11 -15.97 13.69
C GLY A 63 -3.65 -15.56 15.05
N ASP A 64 -2.89 -15.89 16.10
CA ASP A 64 -3.37 -15.87 17.49
C ASP A 64 -3.76 -14.46 17.96
N ALA A 65 -5.06 -14.26 18.23
CA ALA A 65 -5.60 -12.99 18.72
C ALA A 65 -5.03 -12.57 20.08
N THR A 66 -4.54 -13.52 20.88
CA THR A 66 -3.96 -13.25 22.22
C THR A 66 -2.54 -12.73 22.18
N ALA A 67 -1.87 -12.79 21.02
CA ALA A 67 -0.54 -12.23 20.84
C ALA A 67 -0.53 -10.71 21.12
N PRO A 68 0.58 -10.17 21.67
CA PRO A 68 0.74 -8.73 21.92
C PRO A 68 0.42 -7.91 20.68
N THR A 69 -0.30 -6.80 20.87
CA THR A 69 -0.65 -5.88 19.80
C THR A 69 0.01 -4.54 20.09
N PRO A 70 1.00 -4.11 19.27
CA PRO A 70 1.52 -2.76 19.32
C PRO A 70 0.40 -1.73 19.04
N ALA A 71 0.62 -0.47 19.39
CA ALA A 71 -0.28 0.59 18.97
C ALA A 71 -0.22 0.72 17.43
N TYR A 72 -1.33 0.42 16.76
CA TYR A 72 -1.36 0.36 15.29
C TYR A 72 -1.07 1.71 14.62
N GLU A 73 -1.41 2.81 15.29
CA GLU A 73 -1.11 4.16 14.84
C GLU A 73 0.39 4.45 14.69
N ASP A 74 1.22 3.75 15.45
CA ASP A 74 2.67 3.90 15.42
C ASP A 74 3.34 3.04 14.34
N ILE A 75 2.62 2.11 13.71
CA ILE A 75 3.24 1.11 12.81
C ILE A 75 2.54 0.92 11.47
N ALA A 76 1.37 1.53 11.26
CA ALA A 76 0.60 1.34 10.04
C ALA A 76 -0.24 2.56 9.68
N THR A 77 -0.56 2.68 8.38
CA THR A 77 -1.59 3.61 7.90
C THR A 77 -2.97 2.94 7.92
N ALA A 78 -3.03 1.65 7.61
CA ALA A 78 -4.24 0.85 7.71
C ALA A 78 -3.89 -0.55 8.22
N VAL A 79 -4.71 -1.09 9.11
CA VAL A 79 -4.56 -2.45 9.62
C VAL A 79 -5.84 -3.24 9.42
N ARG A 80 -5.68 -4.45 8.88
CA ARG A 80 -6.71 -5.47 8.84
C ARG A 80 -6.25 -6.74 9.54
N THR A 81 -7.21 -7.49 10.10
CA THR A 81 -6.98 -8.87 10.55
C THR A 81 -7.70 -9.85 9.64
N ILE A 82 -7.16 -11.04 9.43
CA ILE A 82 -7.83 -12.11 8.68
C ILE A 82 -7.99 -13.37 9.53
N GLY A 83 -9.10 -14.07 9.31
CA GLY A 83 -9.55 -15.20 10.13
C GLY A 83 -8.71 -16.47 9.97
N SER A 84 -8.98 -17.43 10.86
CA SER A 84 -8.25 -18.70 10.99
C SER A 84 -8.21 -19.49 9.67
N GLY A 85 -7.01 -19.90 9.26
CA GLY A 85 -6.76 -20.75 8.09
C GLY A 85 -6.18 -20.03 6.88
N ILE A 86 -6.17 -18.70 6.88
CA ILE A 86 -5.50 -17.88 5.85
C ILE A 86 -4.26 -17.27 6.50
N THR A 87 -3.08 -17.72 6.08
CA THR A 87 -1.82 -17.38 6.72
C THR A 87 -0.78 -16.87 5.72
N PRO A 88 -1.02 -15.71 5.07
CA PRO A 88 -0.09 -15.15 4.11
C PRO A 88 1.22 -14.73 4.78
N LEU A 89 2.32 -14.90 4.06
CA LEU A 89 3.60 -14.24 4.34
C LEU A 89 4.00 -13.49 3.08
N LEU A 90 3.84 -12.18 3.10
CA LEU A 90 4.08 -11.31 1.96
C LEU A 90 4.55 -9.94 2.45
N VAL A 91 5.60 -9.43 1.84
CA VAL A 91 6.05 -8.05 2.02
C VAL A 91 6.36 -7.48 0.63
N THR A 92 5.84 -6.31 0.30
CA THR A 92 6.30 -5.54 -0.86
C THR A 92 6.67 -4.13 -0.45
N ALA A 93 7.78 -3.64 -0.97
CA ALA A 93 8.27 -2.28 -0.79
C ALA A 93 8.21 -1.56 -2.14
N ASP A 94 7.55 -0.41 -2.15
CA ASP A 94 7.40 0.52 -3.29
C ASP A 94 6.84 -0.11 -4.57
N ILE A 95 6.27 -1.31 -4.47
CA ILE A 95 5.82 -2.12 -5.60
C ILE A 95 7.00 -2.41 -6.57
N GLN A 96 8.23 -2.50 -6.06
CA GLN A 96 9.44 -2.78 -6.86
C GLN A 96 10.12 -4.08 -6.45
N ARG A 97 10.05 -4.42 -5.16
CA ARG A 97 10.70 -5.57 -4.55
C ARG A 97 9.86 -6.13 -3.41
N GLY A 98 10.18 -7.33 -2.98
CA GLY A 98 9.42 -7.96 -1.91
C GLY A 98 9.91 -9.34 -1.51
N LEU A 99 9.14 -9.96 -0.65
CA LEU A 99 9.34 -11.32 -0.16
C LEU A 99 7.97 -12.00 -0.07
N THR A 100 7.88 -13.24 -0.55
CA THR A 100 6.70 -14.08 -0.40
C THR A 100 7.10 -15.48 0.07
N GLY A 101 6.27 -16.15 0.86
CA GLY A 101 6.60 -17.46 1.39
C GLY A 101 5.51 -18.08 2.24
N HIS A 102 5.89 -19.11 3.00
CA HIS A 102 5.00 -19.75 3.95
C HIS A 102 5.17 -19.16 5.36
N SER A 103 4.10 -18.69 5.98
CA SER A 103 4.13 -18.08 7.32
C SER A 103 4.62 -19.01 8.44
N GLY A 104 4.60 -20.32 8.17
CA GLY A 104 5.23 -21.33 9.02
C GLY A 104 6.71 -21.03 9.30
N LEU A 105 7.43 -20.36 8.41
CA LEU A 105 8.81 -19.90 8.66
C LEU A 105 8.96 -19.00 9.90
N LEU A 106 7.88 -18.29 10.26
CA LEU A 106 7.87 -17.35 11.39
C LEU A 106 7.19 -17.95 12.63
N THR A 107 6.59 -19.14 12.52
CA THR A 107 5.72 -19.70 13.57
C THR A 107 6.02 -21.16 13.94
N ASP A 108 6.63 -21.93 13.03
CA ASP A 108 6.95 -23.35 13.20
C ASP A 108 8.42 -23.61 12.86
N SER A 109 9.22 -23.93 13.88
CA SER A 109 10.65 -24.17 13.74
C SER A 109 11.03 -25.52 13.13
N ILE A 110 10.06 -26.43 12.90
CA ILE A 110 10.33 -27.83 12.52
C ILE A 110 10.10 -28.08 11.03
N ALA A 111 9.29 -27.25 10.37
CA ALA A 111 8.90 -27.47 8.98
C ALA A 111 9.93 -26.92 7.96
N GLU A 112 10.17 -27.68 6.89
CA GLU A 112 11.05 -27.30 5.77
C GLU A 112 10.36 -26.32 4.82
N TYR A 113 10.05 -25.12 5.32
CA TYR A 113 9.49 -24.04 4.51
C TYR A 113 10.59 -23.18 3.86
N GLN A 114 10.19 -22.38 2.87
CA GLN A 114 11.05 -21.39 2.23
C GLN A 114 10.29 -20.10 1.93
N ALA A 115 11.02 -19.00 1.90
CA ALA A 115 10.56 -17.72 1.39
C ALA A 115 11.47 -17.32 0.22
N THR A 116 10.89 -16.58 -0.71
CA THR A 116 11.60 -16.04 -1.87
C THR A 116 11.53 -14.53 -1.79
N GLU A 117 12.70 -13.92 -1.65
CA GLU A 117 12.90 -12.49 -1.84
C GLU A 117 13.14 -12.22 -3.32
N PHE A 118 12.59 -11.11 -3.81
CA PHE A 118 12.67 -10.74 -5.20
C PHE A 118 12.87 -9.23 -5.37
N ASP A 119 13.73 -8.86 -6.32
CA ASP A 119 13.94 -7.49 -6.79
C ASP A 119 13.44 -7.40 -8.24
N ASN A 120 12.11 -7.22 -8.38
CA ASN A 120 11.42 -7.26 -9.66
C ASN A 120 10.05 -6.56 -9.57
N GLU A 121 9.91 -5.45 -10.30
CA GLU A 121 8.70 -4.62 -10.29
C GLU A 121 7.43 -5.38 -10.71
N ASN A 122 7.51 -6.24 -11.73
CA ASN A 122 6.33 -7.00 -12.18
C ASN A 122 5.88 -8.00 -11.11
N LEU A 123 6.81 -8.72 -10.49
CA LEU A 123 6.48 -9.65 -9.40
C LEU A 123 5.93 -8.89 -8.18
N ALA A 124 6.53 -7.75 -7.82
CA ALA A 124 6.04 -6.93 -6.72
C ALA A 124 4.63 -6.39 -6.98
N HIS A 125 4.34 -5.96 -8.21
CA HIS A 125 3.02 -5.54 -8.64
C HIS A 125 2.00 -6.68 -8.57
N ASP A 126 2.35 -7.87 -9.06
CA ASP A 126 1.46 -9.03 -9.04
C ASP A 126 1.16 -9.50 -7.61
N GLU A 127 2.18 -9.59 -6.75
CA GLU A 127 2.02 -9.94 -5.32
C GLU A 127 1.19 -8.89 -4.58
N PHE A 128 1.38 -7.59 -4.86
CA PHE A 128 0.56 -6.52 -4.31
C PHE A 128 -0.90 -6.60 -4.76
N ALA A 129 -1.15 -6.81 -6.05
CA ALA A 129 -2.50 -6.96 -6.60
C ALA A 129 -3.21 -8.19 -6.01
N MET A 130 -2.48 -9.31 -5.89
CA MET A 130 -2.95 -10.53 -5.25
C MET A 130 -3.30 -10.26 -3.79
N PHE A 131 -2.41 -9.65 -3.00
CA PHE A 131 -2.66 -9.28 -1.61
C PHE A 131 -3.98 -8.54 -1.44
N LEU A 132 -4.24 -7.52 -2.27
CA LEU A 132 -5.46 -6.72 -2.17
C LEU A 132 -6.71 -7.57 -2.48
N GLY A 133 -6.64 -8.33 -3.57
CA GLY A 133 -7.78 -9.08 -4.08
C GLY A 133 -8.14 -10.31 -3.27
N THR A 134 -7.17 -10.97 -2.63
CA THR A 134 -7.35 -12.27 -1.97
C THR A 134 -7.25 -12.20 -0.46
N HIS A 135 -6.57 -11.20 0.11
CA HIS A 135 -6.28 -11.17 1.54
C HIS A 135 -6.83 -9.91 2.19
N TRP A 136 -6.53 -8.73 1.66
CA TRP A 136 -6.95 -7.46 2.23
C TRP A 136 -8.47 -7.32 2.28
N LEU A 137 -9.16 -7.58 1.17
CA LEU A 137 -10.62 -7.46 1.08
C LEU A 137 -11.38 -8.48 1.94
N MET A 138 -10.75 -9.61 2.27
CA MET A 138 -11.30 -10.61 3.19
C MET A 138 -11.07 -10.24 4.66
N GLY A 139 -10.11 -9.34 4.93
CA GLY A 139 -9.77 -8.91 6.28
C GLY A 139 -10.80 -7.97 6.89
N THR A 140 -10.93 -8.03 8.22
CA THR A 140 -11.69 -7.08 9.03
C THR A 140 -10.84 -5.85 9.32
N GLU A 141 -11.38 -4.65 9.07
CA GLU A 141 -10.73 -3.38 9.41
C GLU A 141 -10.58 -3.24 10.93
N HIS A 142 -9.35 -3.01 11.40
CA HIS A 142 -9.02 -2.81 12.81
C HIS A 142 -8.50 -1.41 13.11
N TYR A 143 -7.78 -0.83 12.16
CA TYR A 143 -7.26 0.52 12.28
C TYR A 143 -7.21 1.17 10.90
N ILE A 144 -7.49 2.47 10.88
CA ILE A 144 -7.28 3.33 9.74
C ILE A 144 -6.82 4.69 10.26
N ALA A 145 -5.76 5.22 9.67
CA ALA A 145 -5.25 6.53 10.02
C ALA A 145 -6.32 7.61 9.78
N SER A 146 -6.26 8.66 10.58
CA SER A 146 -7.04 9.87 10.33
C SER A 146 -6.57 10.55 9.04
N VAL A 147 -7.46 11.35 8.43
CA VAL A 147 -7.09 12.20 7.29
C VAL A 147 -5.92 13.09 7.71
N CYS A 148 -4.85 13.12 6.90
CA CYS A 148 -3.71 13.96 7.17
C CYS A 148 -4.05 15.46 7.13
N ALA A 149 -3.15 16.30 7.64
CA ALA A 149 -3.25 17.73 7.40
C ALA A 149 -3.06 18.04 5.91
N PHE A 150 -3.79 19.05 5.44
CA PHE A 150 -3.68 19.62 4.10
C PHE A 150 -3.26 21.10 4.20
N PRO A 151 -2.51 21.64 3.21
CA PRO A 151 -2.06 21.00 1.98
C PRO A 151 -0.97 19.94 2.20
N ARG A 152 -0.97 18.89 1.38
CA ARG A 152 0.07 17.84 1.40
C ARG A 152 0.38 17.33 0.01
N THR A 153 1.68 17.23 -0.30
CA THR A 153 2.19 16.59 -1.51
C THR A 153 2.52 15.13 -1.24
N PHE A 154 2.16 14.26 -2.18
CA PHE A 154 2.39 12.82 -2.12
C PHE A 154 3.24 12.38 -3.30
N SER A 155 4.33 11.66 -3.01
CA SER A 155 5.09 10.88 -4.00
C SER A 155 4.32 9.61 -4.38
N ALA A 156 3.83 8.88 -3.39
CA ALA A 156 2.99 7.71 -3.56
C ALA A 156 1.55 8.10 -3.96
N PHE A 157 1.19 7.96 -5.24
CA PHE A 157 -0.17 8.28 -5.72
C PHE A 157 -1.26 7.51 -4.96
N GLN A 158 -0.98 6.26 -4.60
CA GLN A 158 -1.90 5.43 -3.81
C GLN A 158 -2.16 5.96 -2.40
N PHE A 159 -1.19 6.67 -1.82
CA PHE A 159 -1.38 7.33 -0.54
C PHE A 159 -2.32 8.54 -0.69
N ALA A 160 -2.14 9.33 -1.76
CA ALA A 160 -3.05 10.41 -2.10
C ALA A 160 -4.49 9.90 -2.30
N VAL A 161 -4.65 8.79 -3.04
CA VAL A 161 -5.97 8.15 -3.25
C VAL A 161 -6.61 7.72 -1.93
N LEU A 162 -5.83 7.14 -1.01
CA LEU A 162 -6.33 6.77 0.32
C LEU A 162 -6.79 8.01 1.09
N MET A 163 -5.95 9.04 1.19
CA MET A 163 -6.27 10.26 1.92
C MET A 163 -7.47 11.01 1.32
N ALA A 164 -7.59 11.03 0.00
CA ALA A 164 -8.75 11.56 -0.69
C ALA A 164 -10.03 10.76 -0.37
N ALA A 165 -9.98 9.43 -0.38
CA ALA A 165 -11.12 8.59 -0.01
C ALA A 165 -11.57 8.86 1.44
N LEU A 166 -10.63 8.98 2.37
CA LEU A 166 -10.91 9.27 3.77
C LEU A 166 -11.50 10.68 3.96
N ALA A 167 -10.98 11.68 3.25
CA ALA A 167 -11.48 13.05 3.30
C ALA A 167 -12.92 13.15 2.78
N LEU A 168 -13.21 12.58 1.61
CA LEU A 168 -14.56 12.57 1.03
C LEU A 168 -15.53 11.77 1.88
N ARG A 169 -15.10 10.64 2.48
CA ARG A 169 -15.91 9.88 3.44
C ARG A 169 -16.30 10.70 4.66
N ALA A 170 -15.42 11.60 5.10
CA ALA A 170 -15.68 12.53 6.21
C ALA A 170 -16.51 13.76 5.79
N GLY A 171 -16.86 13.91 4.50
CA GLY A 171 -17.55 15.08 3.98
C GLY A 171 -16.65 16.30 3.77
N THR A 172 -15.33 16.13 3.83
CA THR A 172 -14.36 17.20 3.59
C THR A 172 -14.13 17.35 2.09
N ALA A 173 -14.53 18.49 1.53
CA ALA A 173 -14.22 18.84 0.14
C ALA A 173 -12.71 19.10 -0.01
N ILE A 174 -12.11 18.59 -1.09
CA ILE A 174 -10.69 18.71 -1.36
C ILE A 174 -10.45 19.09 -2.83
N THR A 175 -9.33 19.77 -3.07
CA THR A 175 -8.79 20.04 -4.41
C THR A 175 -7.49 19.28 -4.61
N ALA A 176 -7.13 19.06 -5.87
CA ALA A 176 -5.87 18.47 -6.26
C ALA A 176 -5.14 19.37 -7.25
N ARG A 177 -3.81 19.40 -7.15
CA ARG A 177 -2.90 19.88 -8.18
C ARG A 177 -1.93 18.75 -8.51
N ALA A 178 -1.96 18.26 -9.73
CA ALA A 178 -1.20 17.08 -10.13
C ALA A 178 -0.34 17.36 -11.36
N ARG A 179 0.94 16.97 -11.29
CA ARG A 179 1.81 16.86 -12.46
C ARG A 179 1.59 15.49 -13.08
N VAL A 180 1.20 15.49 -14.35
CA VAL A 180 0.65 14.31 -15.02
C VAL A 180 1.23 14.12 -16.42
N ILE A 181 1.21 12.87 -16.88
CA ILE A 181 1.53 12.49 -18.26
C ILE A 181 0.28 11.92 -18.92
N SER A 182 -0.11 12.48 -20.05
CA SER A 182 -1.21 11.97 -20.87
C SER A 182 -0.96 10.52 -21.29
N THR A 183 -1.93 9.64 -21.09
CA THR A 183 -1.83 8.23 -21.52
C THR A 183 -2.01 8.07 -23.03
N ALA A 184 -2.62 9.06 -23.70
CA ALA A 184 -2.87 9.03 -25.14
C ALA A 184 -1.63 9.41 -25.97
N ASP A 185 -0.91 10.46 -25.57
CA ASP A 185 0.18 11.05 -26.37
C ASP A 185 1.49 11.26 -25.60
N ARG A 186 1.53 10.88 -24.31
CA ARG A 186 2.71 10.96 -23.44
C ARG A 186 3.22 12.37 -23.17
N THR A 187 2.40 13.40 -23.41
CA THR A 187 2.74 14.78 -23.06
C THR A 187 2.61 15.02 -21.55
N GLU A 188 3.58 15.72 -20.96
CA GLU A 188 3.54 16.12 -19.55
C GLU A 188 2.85 17.48 -19.40
N THR A 189 1.97 17.60 -18.40
CA THR A 189 1.25 18.83 -18.07
C THR A 189 0.93 18.89 -16.58
N THR A 190 0.33 19.99 -16.12
CA THR A 190 -0.24 20.12 -14.78
C THR A 190 -1.73 20.35 -14.89
N ILE A 191 -2.49 19.60 -14.10
CA ILE A 191 -3.94 19.77 -13.95
C ILE A 191 -4.27 20.14 -12.51
N SER A 192 -5.36 20.86 -12.32
CA SER A 192 -5.83 21.22 -11.00
C SER A 192 -7.33 21.42 -10.95
N GLY A 193 -7.91 21.17 -9.78
CA GLY A 193 -9.32 21.44 -9.48
C GLY A 193 -9.89 20.53 -8.41
N PRO A 194 -11.21 20.58 -8.16
CA PRO A 194 -11.87 19.74 -7.17
C PRO A 194 -11.71 18.24 -7.45
N VAL A 195 -11.50 17.44 -6.40
CA VAL A 195 -11.58 15.98 -6.50
C VAL A 195 -13.04 15.57 -6.32
N ILE A 196 -13.69 15.18 -7.41
CA ILE A 196 -15.13 14.88 -7.43
C ILE A 196 -15.44 13.39 -7.29
N ASN A 197 -14.43 12.52 -7.47
CA ASN A 197 -14.59 11.08 -7.33
C ASN A 197 -13.26 10.39 -7.01
N VAL A 198 -13.34 9.28 -6.28
CA VAL A 198 -12.20 8.41 -5.94
C VAL A 198 -12.60 6.97 -6.19
N ARG A 199 -11.81 6.23 -6.96
CA ARG A 199 -11.98 4.77 -7.16
C ARG A 199 -10.86 4.02 -6.45
N GLN A 200 -11.22 3.26 -5.42
CA GLN A 200 -10.28 2.47 -4.61
C GLN A 200 -10.98 1.30 -3.89
N SER A 201 -10.18 0.35 -3.40
CA SER A 201 -10.64 -0.84 -2.66
C SER A 201 -9.96 -1.06 -1.30
N VAL A 202 -9.06 -0.15 -0.89
CA VAL A 202 -8.25 -0.22 0.33
C VAL A 202 -9.11 0.02 1.58
N VAL A 203 -10.04 0.98 1.55
CA VAL A 203 -10.90 1.35 2.68
C VAL A 203 -12.37 1.30 2.32
N TYR A 204 -13.24 1.13 3.32
CA TYR A 204 -14.68 1.22 3.12
C TYR A 204 -15.20 2.67 3.20
N PRO A 205 -16.18 3.07 2.38
CA PRO A 205 -16.81 2.27 1.32
C PRO A 205 -15.86 2.06 0.13
N ALA A 206 -15.73 0.80 -0.33
CA ALA A 206 -14.98 0.49 -1.53
C ALA A 206 -15.75 1.01 -2.75
N SER A 207 -15.10 1.81 -3.58
CA SER A 207 -15.69 2.44 -4.78
C SER A 207 -15.23 1.77 -6.08
N SER A 208 -14.35 0.78 -5.99
CA SER A 208 -14.00 -0.10 -7.11
C SER A 208 -14.17 -1.58 -6.76
N THR A 209 -14.67 -2.34 -7.73
CA THR A 209 -14.69 -3.81 -7.71
C THR A 209 -13.37 -4.42 -8.19
N ASN A 210 -12.47 -3.61 -8.77
CA ASN A 210 -11.12 -4.02 -9.13
C ASN A 210 -10.18 -3.69 -7.94
N PRO A 211 -9.60 -4.69 -7.25
CA PRO A 211 -8.80 -4.46 -6.06
C PRO A 211 -7.56 -3.58 -6.32
N ALA A 212 -6.97 -3.67 -7.51
CA ALA A 212 -5.78 -2.90 -7.87
C ALA A 212 -6.09 -1.47 -8.36
N GLU A 213 -7.35 -1.14 -8.59
CA GLU A 213 -7.70 0.18 -9.12
C GLU A 213 -7.54 1.27 -8.06
N ARG A 214 -6.85 2.33 -8.48
CA ARG A 214 -6.58 3.54 -7.71
C ARG A 214 -6.64 4.70 -8.67
N SER A 215 -7.72 5.47 -8.62
CA SER A 215 -7.85 6.64 -9.47
C SER A 215 -8.60 7.78 -8.79
N LEU A 216 -8.27 8.99 -9.21
CA LEU A 216 -8.98 10.21 -8.87
C LEU A 216 -9.67 10.75 -10.11
N THR A 217 -10.83 11.37 -9.94
CA THR A 217 -11.42 12.24 -10.96
C THR A 217 -11.30 13.68 -10.49
N ILE A 218 -10.63 14.50 -11.29
CA ILE A 218 -10.41 15.93 -11.02
C ILE A 218 -11.26 16.73 -12.01
N GLU A 219 -12.08 17.63 -11.50
CA GLU A 219 -12.84 18.59 -12.34
C GLU A 219 -11.90 19.70 -12.79
N THR A 220 -11.69 19.83 -14.10
CA THR A 220 -10.82 20.86 -14.70
C THR A 220 -11.65 21.84 -15.54
N ASP A 221 -11.04 22.93 -16.00
CA ASP A 221 -11.72 23.89 -16.90
C ASP A 221 -12.22 23.26 -18.21
N ALA A 222 -11.63 22.13 -18.64
CA ALA A 222 -12.02 21.38 -19.82
C ALA A 222 -13.02 20.24 -19.53
N GLY A 223 -13.45 20.10 -18.27
CA GLY A 223 -14.30 19.03 -17.77
C GLY A 223 -13.55 18.02 -16.88
N PRO A 224 -14.24 16.97 -16.42
CA PRO A 224 -13.67 15.98 -15.52
C PRO A 224 -12.68 15.05 -16.23
N VAL A 225 -11.52 14.83 -15.61
CA VAL A 225 -10.47 13.93 -16.10
C VAL A 225 -10.10 12.88 -15.05
N THR A 226 -9.73 11.69 -15.49
CA THR A 226 -9.27 10.60 -14.62
C THR A 226 -7.75 10.55 -14.53
N VAL A 227 -7.26 10.34 -13.31
CA VAL A 227 -5.83 10.26 -13.00
C VAL A 227 -5.56 8.95 -12.28
N GLY A 228 -4.59 8.19 -12.77
CA GLY A 228 -4.09 6.96 -12.17
C GLY A 228 -2.65 7.10 -11.66
N GLY A 229 -2.15 6.06 -11.00
CA GLY A 229 -0.76 6.00 -10.52
C GLY A 229 0.25 5.67 -11.62
N ALA A 230 1.47 5.33 -11.23
CA ALA A 230 2.50 4.85 -12.15
C ALA A 230 1.99 3.67 -13.00
N GLY A 231 2.30 3.68 -14.29
CA GLY A 231 1.84 2.64 -15.22
C GLY A 231 0.36 2.71 -15.61
N ALA A 232 -0.35 3.81 -15.29
CA ALA A 232 -1.74 4.02 -15.70
C ALA A 232 -1.91 3.90 -17.22
N THR A 233 -2.89 3.10 -17.63
CA THR A 233 -3.24 2.87 -19.05
C THR A 233 -4.74 3.04 -19.32
N LYS A 234 -5.58 3.04 -18.28
CA LYS A 234 -7.05 3.18 -18.40
C LYS A 234 -7.49 4.62 -18.18
N GLU A 235 -6.81 5.32 -17.27
CA GLU A 235 -7.04 6.71 -16.93
C GLU A 235 -6.52 7.64 -18.03
N ALA A 236 -7.04 8.86 -18.10
CA ALA A 236 -6.55 9.86 -19.07
C ALA A 236 -5.10 10.27 -18.78
N TYR A 237 -4.69 10.18 -17.51
CA TYR A 237 -3.41 10.66 -17.03
C TYR A 237 -2.73 9.68 -16.06
N GLU A 238 -1.42 9.52 -16.23
CA GLU A 238 -0.50 8.92 -15.26
C GLU A 238 0.04 10.03 -14.34
N CYS A 239 -0.13 9.90 -13.03
CA CYS A 239 0.35 10.88 -12.06
C CYS A 239 1.84 10.71 -11.77
N ARG A 240 2.57 11.83 -11.70
CA ARG A 240 3.96 11.87 -11.23
C ARG A 240 4.11 12.43 -9.82
N GLU A 241 3.26 13.38 -9.48
CA GLU A 241 3.22 14.02 -8.17
C GLU A 241 1.86 14.69 -8.01
N ILE A 242 1.31 14.66 -6.80
CA ILE A 242 0.02 15.28 -6.50
C ILE A 242 0.04 15.96 -5.15
N THR A 243 -0.46 17.18 -5.11
CA THR A 243 -0.79 17.91 -3.88
C THR A 243 -2.30 17.89 -3.69
N LEU A 244 -2.75 17.47 -2.50
CA LEU A 244 -4.13 17.61 -2.07
C LEU A 244 -4.24 18.80 -1.11
N ASP A 245 -5.30 19.59 -1.26
CA ASP A 245 -5.65 20.67 -0.35
C ASP A 245 -7.12 20.60 0.07
N ARG A 246 -7.51 21.29 1.14
CA ARG A 246 -8.93 21.55 1.39
C ARG A 246 -9.48 22.44 0.28
N ALA A 247 -10.72 22.20 -0.12
CA ALA A 247 -11.43 23.21 -0.89
C ALA A 247 -11.67 24.40 0.04
N ASP A 248 -11.49 25.62 -0.46
CA ASP A 248 -11.92 26.80 0.26
C ASP A 248 -13.45 26.75 0.43
N ASP A 249 -13.92 27.00 1.64
CA ASP A 249 -15.35 27.24 1.88
C ASP A 249 -15.68 28.61 1.24
N GLU A 250 -16.24 28.63 0.04
CA GLU A 250 -16.87 29.84 -0.54
C GLU A 250 -18.14 30.25 0.22
#